data_AF-A0A1M4RZ58-F1
#
_entry.id   AF-A0A1M4RZ58-F1
#
_cell.length_a   1.000
_cell.length_b   1.000
_cell.length_c   1.000
_cell.angle_alpha   90.00
_cell.angle_beta   90.00
_cell.angle_gamma   90.00
#
_symmetry.space_group_name_H-M   'P 1'
#
loop_
_entity.id
_entity.type
_entity.pdbx_description
1 polymer ?
#
loop_
_entity_poly.entity_id
_entity_poly.type
_entity_poly.pdbx_seq_one_letter_code
_entity_poly.pdbx_strand_id
1 'polypeptide(L)'
;MQPSTRISRHGRHRPVAALLALLLACAPLVACSSESDDNPLNIPTYDPEAAASAEASESAAAAEASASAAASAEAAGVVTAESLSTERHVITSIPEDLDEQQTEVIKAFVNYDEVTWNIWFTRSGVENAEPLMTAESYQILKESYDSLGDGRTEGTVRISVMEVFAMSPTQAQVLTCSDQSDLVAYDADGNDISNPETLQGRYEILVTMEYEDGVWKDSDESTLSEGKCVV
;
A
#
# COMPACT_ATOMS: atom_id res chain seq x y z
N MET A 1 39.27 -38.77 -19.66
CA MET A 1 40.37 -38.50 -18.71
C MET A 1 40.39 -37.01 -18.39
N GLN A 2 40.57 -36.65 -17.11
CA GLN A 2 40.91 -35.32 -16.57
C GLN A 2 40.42 -34.04 -17.30
N PRO A 3 39.40 -33.33 -16.78
CA PRO A 3 39.36 -31.87 -16.87
C PRO A 3 40.48 -31.26 -15.99
N SER A 4 40.96 -30.05 -16.33
CA SER A 4 42.08 -29.40 -15.63
C SER A 4 41.63 -28.34 -14.61
N THR A 5 42.14 -28.43 -13.38
CA THR A 5 41.87 -27.47 -12.30
C THR A 5 42.82 -26.28 -12.31
N ARG A 6 42.29 -25.05 -12.25
CA ARG A 6 42.98 -23.84 -11.74
C ARG A 6 41.94 -23.04 -10.93
N ILE A 7 41.97 -23.14 -9.60
CA ILE A 7 42.78 -22.32 -8.67
C ILE A 7 42.30 -20.86 -8.60
N SER A 8 41.82 -20.49 -7.40
CA SER A 8 41.28 -19.17 -7.04
C SER A 8 42.32 -18.05 -7.10
N ARG A 9 41.86 -16.80 -7.24
CA ARG A 9 42.66 -15.60 -6.96
C ARG A 9 41.85 -14.57 -6.18
N HIS A 10 42.02 -14.54 -4.86
CA HIS A 10 41.42 -13.52 -4.00
C HIS A 10 42.04 -12.14 -4.29
N GLY A 11 41.21 -11.14 -4.63
CA GLY A 11 41.62 -9.74 -4.78
C GLY A 11 41.31 -8.92 -3.52
N ARG A 12 42.30 -8.72 -2.65
CA ARG A 12 42.20 -7.81 -1.49
C ARG A 12 42.62 -6.40 -1.89
N HIS A 13 41.70 -5.42 -1.84
CA HIS A 13 42.06 -3.99 -1.77
C HIS A 13 41.16 -3.21 -0.80
N ARG A 14 41.80 -2.29 -0.06
CA ARG A 14 41.36 -1.33 0.97
C ARG A 14 42.50 -0.27 1.04
N PRO A 15 42.37 0.91 1.70
CA PRO A 15 41.19 1.77 1.96
C PRO A 15 41.46 3.29 1.71
N VAL A 16 40.42 4.15 1.76
CA VAL A 16 40.44 5.62 2.01
C VAL A 16 39.11 6.01 2.72
N ALA A 17 38.94 6.93 3.69
CA ALA A 17 39.79 7.84 4.49
C ALA A 17 39.74 9.39 4.25
N ALA A 18 38.57 10.02 4.37
CA ALA A 18 38.37 11.46 4.71
C ALA A 18 37.03 11.62 5.49
N LEU A 19 36.72 12.54 6.44
CA LEU A 19 37.29 13.75 7.10
C LEU A 19 36.96 15.17 6.59
N LEU A 20 36.52 16.02 7.55
CA LEU A 20 36.34 17.49 7.62
C LEU A 20 35.14 18.14 6.86
N ALA A 21 34.54 19.28 7.26
CA ALA A 21 34.20 19.91 8.58
C ALA A 21 33.51 21.31 8.38
N LEU A 22 32.93 21.91 9.45
CA LEU A 22 32.46 23.33 9.59
C LEU A 22 31.19 23.74 8.77
N LEU A 23 30.39 24.80 9.07
CA LEU A 23 29.98 25.56 10.30
C LEU A 23 28.85 26.59 9.97
N LEU A 24 28.12 27.10 10.98
CA LEU A 24 27.31 28.36 11.01
C LEU A 24 26.05 28.43 10.09
N ALA A 25 25.02 29.28 10.32
CA ALA A 25 24.69 30.25 11.39
C ALA A 25 23.15 30.46 11.51
N CYS A 26 22.68 31.09 12.59
CA CYS A 26 21.25 31.39 12.85
C CYS A 26 20.83 32.81 12.42
N ALA A 27 19.54 33.01 12.11
CA ALA A 27 18.84 34.29 12.27
C ALA A 27 17.30 34.11 12.31
N PRO A 28 16.60 34.47 13.40
CA PRO A 28 15.15 34.61 13.41
C PRO A 28 14.74 36.04 13.00
N LEU A 29 13.71 36.17 12.15
CA LEU A 29 13.07 37.45 11.86
C LEU A 29 11.87 37.67 12.76
N VAL A 30 11.99 38.62 13.70
CA VAL A 30 10.85 39.20 14.42
C VAL A 30 10.46 40.49 13.69
N ALA A 31 9.18 40.60 13.31
CA ALA A 31 8.58 41.83 12.82
C ALA A 31 7.36 42.15 13.69
N CYS A 32 7.25 43.39 14.15
CA CYS A 32 6.24 43.80 15.13
C CYS A 32 5.02 44.45 14.47
N SER A 33 3.87 44.28 15.13
CA SER A 33 2.78 45.25 15.32
C SER A 33 2.38 46.21 14.18
N SER A 34 1.07 46.26 13.90
CA SER A 34 0.30 47.49 14.15
C SER A 34 -1.18 47.18 14.34
N GLU A 35 -1.72 47.65 15.46
CA GLU A 35 -3.15 47.76 15.75
C GLU A 35 -3.62 49.16 15.31
N SER A 36 -4.72 49.28 14.57
CA SER A 36 -5.36 50.54 14.16
C SER A 36 -6.75 50.27 13.56
N ASP A 37 -7.76 50.14 14.41
CA ASP A 37 -9.16 50.16 13.99
C ASP A 37 -9.62 51.60 13.72
N ASP A 38 -9.92 51.93 12.45
CA ASP A 38 -10.87 52.98 12.08
C ASP A 38 -11.18 52.95 10.56
N ASN A 39 -12.31 52.34 10.16
CA ASN A 39 -12.85 52.49 8.80
C ASN A 39 -14.39 52.37 8.77
N PRO A 40 -15.14 53.47 8.57
CA PRO A 40 -16.60 53.49 8.68
C PRO A 40 -17.32 53.05 7.39
N LEU A 41 -16.98 51.86 6.87
CA LEU A 41 -17.63 51.27 5.69
C LEU A 41 -18.13 49.85 6.01
N ASN A 42 -19.44 49.62 5.80
CA ASN A 42 -20.12 48.35 6.06
C ASN A 42 -19.80 47.30 4.97
N ILE A 43 -18.53 46.96 4.85
CA ILE A 43 -18.01 45.81 4.11
C ILE A 43 -17.81 44.71 5.17
N PRO A 44 -18.35 43.49 5.00
CA PRO A 44 -18.10 42.41 5.94
C PRO A 44 -16.59 42.12 6.00
N THR A 45 -16.02 42.23 7.20
CA THR A 45 -14.64 41.81 7.46
C THR A 45 -14.51 40.32 7.15
N TYR A 46 -13.50 39.95 6.36
CA TYR A 46 -13.16 38.55 6.16
C TYR A 46 -12.58 38.01 7.46
N ASP A 47 -13.36 37.19 8.15
CA ASP A 47 -12.96 36.46 9.35
C ASP A 47 -12.37 35.10 8.91
N PRO A 48 -11.04 34.92 8.97
CA PRO A 48 -10.40 33.67 8.59
C PRO A 48 -10.71 32.52 9.56
N GLU A 49 -11.08 32.82 10.81
CA GLU A 49 -11.37 31.84 11.84
C GLU A 49 -12.79 31.31 11.71
N ALA A 50 -13.75 32.17 11.33
CA ALA A 50 -15.08 31.74 10.88
C ALA A 50 -15.02 30.96 9.55
N ALA A 51 -14.16 31.36 8.60
CA ALA A 51 -13.97 30.62 7.35
C ALA A 51 -13.35 29.23 7.60
N ALA A 52 -12.29 29.15 8.40
CA ALA A 52 -11.69 27.88 8.80
C ALA A 52 -12.67 27.00 9.61
N SER A 53 -13.51 27.59 10.45
CA SER A 53 -14.57 26.87 11.17
C SER A 53 -15.65 26.32 10.23
N ALA A 54 -15.97 27.02 9.14
CA ALA A 54 -16.90 26.56 8.12
C ALA A 54 -16.31 25.39 7.31
N GLU A 55 -15.09 25.52 6.77
CA GLU A 55 -14.44 24.43 6.02
C GLU A 55 -14.12 23.21 6.90
N ALA A 56 -13.77 23.41 8.18
CA ALA A 56 -13.67 22.31 9.15
C ALA A 56 -15.02 21.63 9.42
N SER A 57 -16.13 22.38 9.42
CA SER A 57 -17.48 21.82 9.58
C SER A 57 -17.94 21.05 8.34
N GLU A 58 -17.64 21.56 7.14
CA GLU A 58 -17.93 20.85 5.89
C GLU A 58 -17.05 19.61 5.71
N SER A 59 -15.77 19.68 6.08
CA SER A 59 -14.86 18.53 6.10
C SER A 59 -15.28 17.47 7.12
N ALA A 60 -15.69 17.87 8.33
CA ALA A 60 -16.24 16.96 9.33
C ALA A 60 -17.56 16.31 8.86
N ALA A 61 -18.47 17.09 8.25
CA ALA A 61 -19.72 16.56 7.70
C ALA A 61 -19.48 15.59 6.53
N ALA A 62 -18.48 15.85 5.68
CA ALA A 62 -18.06 14.92 4.63
C ALA A 62 -17.47 13.63 5.21
N ALA A 63 -16.61 13.73 6.23
CA ALA A 63 -16.04 12.57 6.92
C ALA A 63 -17.11 11.73 7.65
N GLU A 64 -18.06 12.36 8.35
CA GLU A 64 -19.19 11.64 8.95
C GLU A 64 -20.12 11.02 7.89
N ALA A 65 -20.30 11.67 6.73
CA ALA A 65 -21.07 11.11 5.62
C ALA A 65 -20.40 9.86 5.02
N SER A 66 -19.09 9.90 4.73
CA SER A 66 -18.33 8.74 4.25
C SER A 66 -18.27 7.61 5.28
N ALA A 67 -18.04 7.92 6.56
CA ALA A 67 -18.08 6.92 7.63
C ALA A 67 -19.48 6.28 7.78
N SER A 68 -20.54 7.08 7.64
CA SER A 68 -21.93 6.59 7.65
C SER A 68 -22.25 5.73 6.42
N ALA A 69 -21.68 6.05 5.25
CA ALA A 69 -21.83 5.27 4.03
C ALA A 69 -21.13 3.91 4.14
N ALA A 70 -19.87 3.88 4.58
CA ALA A 70 -19.11 2.65 4.83
C ALA A 70 -19.82 1.73 5.83
N ALA A 71 -20.22 2.27 7.00
CA ALA A 71 -20.98 1.52 8.00
C ALA A 71 -22.36 1.04 7.49
N SER A 72 -22.97 1.76 6.54
CA SER A 72 -24.23 1.34 5.91
C SER A 72 -24.05 0.24 4.86
N ALA A 73 -22.91 0.21 4.15
CA ALA A 73 -22.55 -0.87 3.24
C ALA A 73 -22.26 -2.16 4.02
N GLU A 74 -21.47 -2.06 5.10
CA GLU A 74 -21.20 -3.16 6.03
C GLU A 74 -22.51 -3.72 6.63
N ALA A 75 -23.42 -2.84 7.07
CA ALA A 75 -24.73 -3.24 7.59
C ALA A 75 -25.72 -3.79 6.55
N ALA A 76 -25.45 -3.58 5.24
CA ALA A 76 -26.24 -4.17 4.15
C ALA A 76 -25.72 -5.55 3.71
N GLY A 77 -24.51 -5.94 4.11
CA GLY A 77 -23.84 -7.18 3.68
C GLY A 77 -23.41 -7.20 2.21
N VAL A 78 -23.66 -6.12 1.47
CA VAL A 78 -23.26 -5.96 0.06
C VAL A 78 -21.82 -5.50 0.01
N VAL A 79 -20.95 -6.37 -0.50
CA VAL A 79 -19.55 -6.02 -0.75
C VAL A 79 -19.47 -5.02 -1.90
N THR A 80 -18.74 -3.93 -1.69
CA THR A 80 -18.40 -2.94 -2.72
C THR A 80 -16.90 -2.65 -2.70
N ALA A 81 -16.35 -2.21 -3.83
CA ALA A 81 -14.95 -1.78 -3.93
C ALA A 81 -14.59 -0.69 -2.89
N GLU A 82 -15.50 0.27 -2.66
CA GLU A 82 -15.34 1.31 -1.63
C GLU A 82 -15.30 0.72 -0.21
N SER A 83 -16.18 -0.23 0.12
CA SER A 83 -16.20 -0.91 1.44
C SER A 83 -14.99 -1.82 1.70
N LEU A 84 -14.23 -2.15 0.65
CA LEU A 84 -13.03 -2.97 0.68
C LEU A 84 -11.73 -2.14 0.61
N SER A 85 -11.83 -0.81 0.56
CA SER A 85 -10.68 0.08 0.35
C SER A 85 -10.18 0.75 1.64
N THR A 86 -8.88 1.01 1.68
CA THR A 86 -8.20 1.87 2.65
C THR A 86 -7.58 3.10 1.96
N GLU A 87 -6.90 3.97 2.71
CA GLU A 87 -6.18 5.13 2.15
C GLU A 87 -5.04 4.73 1.19
N ARG A 88 -4.41 3.58 1.43
CA ARG A 88 -3.16 3.17 0.76
C ARG A 88 -3.28 1.90 -0.08
N HIS A 89 -4.33 1.13 0.13
CA HIS A 89 -4.71 -0.04 -0.66
C HIS A 89 -6.15 0.17 -1.12
N VAL A 90 -6.34 0.49 -2.40
CA VAL A 90 -7.63 0.94 -2.95
C VAL A 90 -8.14 -0.08 -3.96
N ILE A 91 -9.29 -0.67 -3.68
CA ILE A 91 -10.01 -1.49 -4.67
C ILE A 91 -10.76 -0.54 -5.60
N THR A 92 -10.44 -0.57 -6.91
CA THR A 92 -11.08 0.30 -7.91
C THR A 92 -12.35 -0.31 -8.48
N SER A 93 -12.37 -1.64 -8.64
CA SER A 93 -13.55 -2.40 -9.05
C SER A 93 -13.53 -3.85 -8.55
N ILE A 94 -14.72 -4.45 -8.51
CA ILE A 94 -14.94 -5.88 -8.24
C ILE A 94 -16.00 -6.40 -9.24
N PRO A 95 -16.11 -7.72 -9.47
CA PRO A 95 -17.16 -8.25 -10.34
C PRO A 95 -18.56 -8.06 -9.74
N GLU A 96 -19.56 -7.88 -10.60
CA GLU A 96 -20.98 -7.88 -10.20
C GLU A 96 -21.50 -9.33 -10.00
N ASP A 97 -22.68 -9.48 -9.37
CA ASP A 97 -23.40 -10.74 -9.20
C ASP A 97 -22.61 -11.91 -8.54
N LEU A 98 -21.66 -11.60 -7.66
CA LEU A 98 -20.89 -12.59 -6.87
C LEU A 98 -21.81 -13.53 -6.05
N ASP A 99 -21.54 -14.83 -6.07
CA ASP A 99 -22.18 -15.80 -5.19
C ASP A 99 -21.63 -15.77 -3.75
N GLU A 100 -22.22 -16.57 -2.86
CA GLU A 100 -21.85 -16.65 -1.44
C GLU A 100 -20.37 -17.04 -1.23
N GLN A 101 -19.86 -18.00 -2.02
CA GLN A 101 -18.46 -18.43 -1.94
C GLN A 101 -17.51 -17.39 -2.52
N GLN A 102 -17.84 -16.82 -3.69
CA GLN A 102 -17.05 -15.74 -4.28
C GLN A 102 -16.99 -14.51 -3.35
N THR A 103 -18.07 -14.24 -2.62
CA THR A 103 -18.19 -13.16 -1.62
C THR A 103 -17.33 -13.42 -0.37
N GLU A 104 -17.13 -14.67 0.04
CA GLU A 104 -16.14 -15.02 1.07
C GLU A 104 -14.70 -14.88 0.55
N VAL A 105 -14.44 -15.45 -0.63
CA VAL A 105 -13.10 -15.45 -1.27
C VAL A 105 -12.58 -14.03 -1.48
N ILE A 106 -13.40 -13.10 -1.99
CA ILE A 106 -12.96 -11.73 -2.24
C ILE A 106 -12.64 -10.97 -0.95
N LYS A 107 -13.39 -11.20 0.14
CA LYS A 107 -13.11 -10.60 1.46
C LYS A 107 -11.79 -11.11 2.03
N ALA A 108 -11.55 -12.42 1.93
CA ALA A 108 -10.32 -13.04 2.41
C ALA A 108 -9.10 -12.59 1.57
N PHE A 109 -9.22 -12.58 0.24
CA PHE A 109 -8.20 -12.07 -0.67
C PHE A 109 -7.84 -10.61 -0.36
N VAL A 110 -8.82 -9.71 -0.25
CA VAL A 110 -8.54 -8.28 0.02
C VAL A 110 -7.85 -8.10 1.37
N ASN A 111 -8.30 -8.81 2.42
CA ASN A 111 -7.65 -8.75 3.74
C ASN A 111 -6.21 -9.31 3.70
N TYR A 112 -5.94 -10.35 2.90
CA TYR A 112 -4.60 -10.87 2.64
C TYR A 112 -3.71 -9.85 1.91
N ASP A 113 -4.21 -9.28 0.81
CA ASP A 113 -3.49 -8.33 -0.05
C ASP A 113 -3.23 -7.02 0.72
N GLU A 114 -4.19 -6.48 1.47
CA GLU A 114 -4.02 -5.30 2.31
C GLU A 114 -2.94 -5.51 3.40
N VAL A 115 -2.96 -6.65 4.10
CA VAL A 115 -1.93 -6.98 5.10
C VAL A 115 -0.54 -7.13 4.44
N THR A 116 -0.47 -7.77 3.28
CA THR A 116 0.76 -7.94 2.51
C THR A 116 1.30 -6.59 2.02
N TRP A 117 0.45 -5.69 1.53
CA TRP A 117 0.82 -4.32 1.18
C TRP A 117 1.27 -3.49 2.38
N ASN A 118 0.62 -3.61 3.52
CA ASN A 118 1.06 -2.96 4.76
C ASN A 118 2.47 -3.43 5.19
N ILE A 119 2.82 -4.70 4.97
CA ILE A 119 4.18 -5.23 5.19
C ILE A 119 5.19 -4.57 4.22
N TRP A 120 4.87 -4.47 2.92
CA TRP A 120 5.74 -3.77 1.94
C TRP A 120 5.84 -2.25 2.18
N PHE A 121 4.79 -1.62 2.69
CA PHE A 121 4.75 -0.19 3.04
C PHE A 121 5.58 0.14 4.27
N THR A 122 5.49 -0.68 5.33
CA THR A 122 6.12 -0.40 6.63
C THR A 122 7.47 -1.08 6.84
N ARG A 123 7.80 -2.11 6.04
CA ARG A 123 8.90 -3.06 6.28
C ARG A 123 8.83 -3.68 7.70
N SER A 124 7.62 -3.99 8.16
CA SER A 124 7.37 -4.56 9.48
C SER A 124 6.10 -5.43 9.50
N GLY A 125 5.92 -6.23 10.56
CA GLY A 125 4.66 -6.93 10.82
C GLY A 125 4.39 -8.14 9.92
N VAL A 126 5.44 -8.80 9.39
CA VAL A 126 5.33 -9.98 8.51
C VAL A 126 4.50 -11.11 9.14
N GLU A 127 4.53 -11.23 10.47
CA GLU A 127 3.76 -12.20 11.25
C GLU A 127 2.23 -12.05 11.12
N ASN A 128 1.74 -10.90 10.67
CA ASN A 128 0.29 -10.68 10.48
C ASN A 128 -0.26 -11.42 9.25
N ALA A 129 0.60 -11.85 8.31
CA ALA A 129 0.21 -12.66 7.16
C ALA A 129 0.14 -14.17 7.46
N GLU A 130 0.76 -14.64 8.55
CA GLU A 130 0.80 -16.06 8.93
C GLU A 130 -0.58 -16.77 9.01
N PRO A 131 -1.68 -16.15 9.51
CA PRO A 131 -3.00 -16.78 9.50
C PRO A 131 -3.76 -16.65 8.17
N LEU A 132 -3.24 -15.90 7.20
CA LEU A 132 -3.90 -15.55 5.92
C LEU A 132 -3.34 -16.31 4.72
N MET A 133 -2.33 -17.14 4.95
CA MET A 133 -1.56 -17.84 3.92
C MET A 133 -1.37 -19.31 4.32
N THR A 134 -1.18 -20.19 3.33
CA THR A 134 -0.63 -21.53 3.60
C THR A 134 0.78 -21.43 4.17
N ALA A 135 1.21 -22.45 4.90
CA ALA A 135 2.54 -22.49 5.52
C ALA A 135 3.70 -22.47 4.50
N GLU A 136 3.45 -22.82 3.24
CA GLU A 136 4.44 -22.73 2.15
C GLU A 136 4.51 -21.31 1.59
N SER A 137 3.38 -20.69 1.22
CA SER A 137 3.37 -19.32 0.71
C SER A 137 3.85 -18.29 1.75
N TYR A 138 3.48 -18.45 3.03
CA TYR A 138 4.01 -17.61 4.12
C TYR A 138 5.55 -17.70 4.25
N GLN A 139 6.14 -18.88 4.05
CA GLN A 139 7.60 -19.03 4.07
C GLN A 139 8.26 -18.31 2.88
N ILE A 140 7.62 -18.27 1.71
CA ILE A 140 8.07 -17.53 0.52
C ILE A 140 7.98 -16.01 0.74
N LEU A 141 6.86 -15.52 1.30
CA LEU A 141 6.72 -14.12 1.73
C LEU A 141 7.82 -13.76 2.75
N LYS A 142 8.08 -14.65 3.72
CA LYS A 142 9.07 -14.42 4.76
C LYS A 142 10.50 -14.39 4.24
N GLU A 143 10.88 -15.28 3.33
CA GLU A 143 12.21 -15.23 2.70
C GLU A 143 12.37 -13.97 1.83
N SER A 144 11.30 -13.52 1.18
CA SER A 144 11.27 -12.26 0.45
C SER A 144 11.40 -11.06 1.39
N TYR A 145 10.70 -11.07 2.52
CA TYR A 145 10.76 -10.05 3.59
C TYR A 145 12.13 -9.99 4.28
N ASP A 146 12.71 -11.13 4.66
CA ASP A 146 14.05 -11.20 5.29
C ASP A 146 15.18 -10.78 4.31
N SER A 147 14.89 -10.66 3.00
CA SER A 147 15.78 -10.08 2.00
C SER A 147 15.69 -8.55 1.89
N LEU A 148 14.66 -7.94 2.49
CA LEU A 148 14.50 -6.49 2.56
C LEU A 148 15.46 -5.90 3.59
N GLY A 149 16.05 -4.76 3.23
CA GLY A 149 16.68 -3.88 4.22
C GLY A 149 15.64 -3.04 4.96
N ASP A 150 16.09 -2.42 6.06
CA ASP A 150 15.37 -1.33 6.71
C ASP A 150 15.00 -0.23 5.70
N GLY A 151 13.77 0.28 5.78
CA GLY A 151 13.25 1.26 4.81
C GLY A 151 11.73 1.40 4.92
N ARG A 152 11.09 1.84 3.84
CA ARG A 152 9.62 2.00 3.73
C ARG A 152 9.18 2.12 2.27
N THR A 153 7.88 2.07 2.01
CA THR A 153 7.32 2.37 0.68
C THR A 153 6.16 3.35 0.82
N GLU A 154 6.23 4.47 0.12
CA GLU A 154 5.17 5.49 0.01
C GLU A 154 4.29 5.27 -1.23
N GLY A 155 3.20 6.03 -1.33
CA GLY A 155 2.20 5.92 -2.39
C GLY A 155 0.99 5.07 -2.01
N THR A 156 0.12 4.84 -3.00
CA THR A 156 -1.11 4.05 -2.89
C THR A 156 -1.08 2.98 -3.98
N VAL A 157 -1.35 1.72 -3.63
CA VAL A 157 -1.62 0.67 -4.63
C VAL A 157 -3.09 0.67 -5.00
N ARG A 158 -3.39 0.40 -6.26
CA ARG A 158 -4.76 0.37 -6.80
C ARG A 158 -5.01 -1.03 -7.37
N ILE A 159 -6.07 -1.70 -6.93
CA ILE A 159 -6.38 -3.08 -7.28
C ILE A 159 -7.73 -3.13 -7.97
N SER A 160 -7.77 -3.66 -9.19
CA SER A 160 -9.02 -4.03 -9.85
C SER A 160 -9.18 -5.54 -9.77
N VAL A 161 -10.23 -6.03 -9.10
CA VAL A 161 -10.55 -7.47 -9.10
C VAL A 161 -11.36 -7.77 -10.36
N MET A 162 -10.73 -8.47 -11.30
CA MET A 162 -11.25 -8.68 -12.66
C MET A 162 -12.22 -9.86 -12.71
N GLU A 163 -11.83 -11.02 -12.18
CA GLU A 163 -12.65 -12.24 -12.12
C GLU A 163 -12.36 -13.04 -10.84
N VAL A 164 -13.37 -13.72 -10.29
CA VAL A 164 -13.24 -14.62 -9.12
C VAL A 164 -13.76 -16.01 -9.49
N PHE A 165 -12.87 -16.99 -9.56
CA PHE A 165 -13.16 -18.35 -10.00
C PHE A 165 -13.38 -19.27 -8.80
N ALA A 166 -14.64 -19.60 -8.47
CA ALA A 166 -14.94 -20.67 -7.53
C ALA A 166 -14.71 -22.05 -8.21
N MET A 167 -13.52 -22.65 -7.99
CA MET A 167 -13.12 -23.89 -8.67
C MET A 167 -13.68 -25.13 -7.97
N SER A 168 -13.74 -25.10 -6.64
CA SER A 168 -14.32 -26.13 -5.78
C SER A 168 -14.69 -25.54 -4.41
N PRO A 169 -15.40 -26.25 -3.53
CA PRO A 169 -15.71 -25.78 -2.18
C PRO A 169 -14.49 -25.46 -1.29
N THR A 170 -13.27 -25.82 -1.71
CA THR A 170 -12.04 -25.55 -0.96
C THR A 170 -10.91 -24.95 -1.79
N GLN A 171 -11.18 -24.53 -3.04
CA GLN A 171 -10.19 -23.86 -3.89
C GLN A 171 -10.88 -22.84 -4.79
N ALA A 172 -10.30 -21.65 -4.87
CA ALA A 172 -10.70 -20.57 -5.76
C ALA A 172 -9.47 -19.86 -6.34
N GLN A 173 -9.68 -19.01 -7.34
CA GLN A 173 -8.66 -18.09 -7.85
C GLN A 173 -9.23 -16.69 -8.00
N VAL A 174 -8.40 -15.67 -7.78
CA VAL A 174 -8.73 -14.26 -7.99
C VAL A 174 -7.77 -13.69 -9.03
N LEU A 175 -8.32 -13.18 -10.13
CA LEU A 175 -7.57 -12.46 -11.16
C LEU A 175 -7.68 -10.96 -10.89
N THR A 176 -6.55 -10.28 -10.77
CA THR A 176 -6.49 -8.84 -10.51
C THR A 176 -5.60 -8.08 -11.48
N CYS A 177 -5.81 -6.77 -11.55
CA CYS A 177 -4.79 -5.82 -11.98
C CYS A 177 -4.33 -5.01 -10.78
N SER A 178 -3.04 -5.07 -10.45
CA SER A 178 -2.38 -4.26 -9.42
C SER A 178 -1.61 -3.13 -10.09
N ASP A 179 -2.08 -1.88 -9.96
CA ASP A 179 -1.36 -0.68 -10.38
C ASP A 179 -0.54 -0.13 -9.20
N GLN A 180 0.77 -0.15 -9.39
CA GLN A 180 1.80 0.20 -8.42
C GLN A 180 2.62 1.42 -8.91
N SER A 181 2.20 2.08 -10.00
CA SER A 181 2.95 3.16 -10.64
C SER A 181 3.13 4.42 -9.78
N ASP A 182 2.25 4.62 -8.78
CA ASP A 182 2.35 5.69 -7.77
C ASP A 182 3.28 5.35 -6.58
N LEU A 183 3.88 4.15 -6.52
CA LEU A 183 4.69 3.73 -5.37
C LEU A 183 6.14 4.23 -5.44
N VAL A 184 6.71 4.57 -4.28
CA VAL A 184 8.12 4.97 -4.15
C VAL A 184 8.75 4.25 -2.95
N ALA A 185 9.81 3.47 -3.19
CA ALA A 185 10.54 2.75 -2.16
C ALA A 185 11.73 3.58 -1.65
N TYR A 186 11.89 3.64 -0.33
CA TYR A 186 12.99 4.35 0.34
C TYR A 186 13.79 3.40 1.23
N ASP A 187 15.11 3.60 1.29
CA ASP A 187 15.97 2.98 2.31
C ASP A 187 15.86 3.69 3.67
N ALA A 188 16.55 3.16 4.69
CA ALA A 188 16.59 3.71 6.04
C ALA A 188 17.23 5.10 6.17
N ASP A 189 18.09 5.50 5.23
CA ASP A 189 18.67 6.85 5.16
C ASP A 189 17.72 7.84 4.45
N GLY A 190 16.65 7.35 3.83
CA GLY A 190 15.65 8.14 3.09
C GLY A 190 15.99 8.37 1.63
N ASN A 191 16.92 7.61 1.05
CA ASN A 191 17.20 7.66 -0.39
C ASN A 191 16.11 6.90 -1.15
N ASP A 192 15.67 7.44 -2.29
CA ASP A 192 14.81 6.72 -3.24
C ASP A 192 15.61 5.57 -3.87
N ILE A 193 15.08 4.35 -3.72
CA ILE A 193 15.63 3.08 -4.23
C ILE A 193 14.65 2.38 -5.19
N SER A 194 13.65 3.10 -5.70
CA SER A 194 12.62 2.58 -6.58
C SER A 194 13.19 2.04 -7.89
N ASN A 195 12.79 0.82 -8.26
CA ASN A 195 13.06 0.28 -9.59
C ASN A 195 11.83 0.46 -10.49
N PRO A 196 11.87 1.31 -11.54
CA PRO A 196 10.73 1.51 -12.42
C PRO A 196 10.38 0.28 -13.27
N GLU A 197 11.27 -0.71 -13.37
CA GLU A 197 11.00 -1.96 -14.09
C GLU A 197 10.28 -3.02 -13.23
N THR A 198 10.30 -2.91 -11.88
CA THR A 198 9.75 -3.96 -10.99
C THR A 198 8.90 -3.47 -9.82
N LEU A 199 8.76 -2.16 -9.60
CA LEU A 199 7.86 -1.58 -8.59
C LEU A 199 6.81 -0.67 -9.25
N GLN A 200 7.23 0.26 -10.11
CA GLN A 200 6.34 1.30 -10.64
C GLN A 200 5.60 0.84 -11.92
N GLY A 201 5.08 -0.39 -11.88
CA GLY A 201 4.41 -1.04 -13.00
C GLY A 201 2.92 -1.26 -12.77
N ARG A 202 2.33 -2.04 -13.67
CA ARG A 202 0.97 -2.59 -13.52
C ARG A 202 1.03 -4.09 -13.79
N TYR A 203 0.49 -4.89 -12.89
CA TYR A 203 0.70 -6.32 -12.87
C TYR A 203 -0.64 -7.04 -12.89
N GLU A 204 -0.85 -7.87 -13.90
CA GLU A 204 -1.98 -8.81 -13.98
C GLU A 204 -1.59 -10.03 -13.15
N ILE A 205 -2.20 -10.21 -11.98
CA ILE A 205 -1.82 -11.22 -10.98
C ILE A 205 -2.98 -12.22 -10.82
N LEU A 206 -2.64 -13.51 -10.79
CA LEU A 206 -3.55 -14.59 -10.47
C LEU A 206 -3.18 -15.15 -9.08
N VAL A 207 -4.06 -14.96 -8.10
CA VAL A 207 -3.87 -15.43 -6.71
C VAL A 207 -4.72 -16.68 -6.50
N THR A 208 -4.14 -17.75 -5.99
CA THR A 208 -4.83 -19.00 -5.65
C THR A 208 -5.21 -19.00 -4.18
N MET A 209 -6.50 -19.23 -3.89
CA MET A 209 -7.04 -19.24 -2.54
C MET A 209 -7.49 -20.66 -2.17
N GLU A 210 -7.07 -21.17 -1.02
CA GLU A 210 -7.43 -22.49 -0.49
C GLU A 210 -8.15 -22.38 0.86
N TYR A 211 -9.15 -23.23 1.08
CA TYR A 211 -9.94 -23.22 2.31
C TYR A 211 -9.41 -24.24 3.32
N GLU A 212 -8.70 -23.75 4.32
CA GLU A 212 -8.08 -24.54 5.38
C GLU A 212 -8.53 -24.06 6.76
N ASP A 213 -8.72 -24.99 7.71
CA ASP A 213 -9.06 -24.69 9.12
C ASP A 213 -10.33 -23.84 9.35
N GLY A 214 -11.14 -23.61 8.30
CA GLY A 214 -12.33 -22.75 8.31
C GLY A 214 -12.12 -21.35 7.71
N VAL A 215 -10.96 -21.09 7.09
CA VAL A 215 -10.56 -19.78 6.56
C VAL A 215 -10.01 -19.94 5.12
N TRP A 216 -10.33 -18.98 4.24
CA TRP A 216 -9.69 -18.86 2.94
C TRP A 216 -8.30 -18.21 3.09
N LYS A 217 -7.26 -18.89 2.61
CA LYS A 217 -5.85 -18.48 2.68
C LYS A 217 -5.24 -18.41 1.27
N ASP A 218 -4.25 -17.56 1.05
CA ASP A 218 -3.41 -17.62 -0.16
C ASP A 218 -2.55 -18.91 -0.20
N SER A 219 -2.40 -19.52 -1.38
CA SER A 219 -1.50 -20.65 -1.64
C SER A 219 -0.50 -20.47 -2.79
N ASP A 220 -0.71 -19.54 -3.73
CA ASP A 220 0.19 -19.25 -4.87
C ASP A 220 -0.18 -17.92 -5.54
N GLU A 221 0.81 -17.05 -5.77
CA GLU A 221 0.67 -15.87 -6.62
C GLU A 221 1.46 -16.02 -7.93
N SER A 222 0.79 -15.77 -9.05
CA SER A 222 1.37 -15.86 -10.39
C SER A 222 1.10 -14.59 -11.23
N THR A 223 2.14 -13.79 -11.49
CA THR A 223 2.08 -12.66 -12.43
C THR A 223 1.90 -13.16 -13.87
N LEU A 224 0.74 -12.93 -14.47
CA LEU A 224 0.40 -13.33 -15.83
C LEU A 224 0.92 -12.33 -16.88
N SER A 225 0.88 -11.02 -16.58
CA SER A 225 1.45 -10.02 -17.47
C SER A 225 1.76 -8.66 -16.83
N GLU A 226 2.67 -7.93 -17.48
CA GLU A 226 3.13 -6.60 -17.09
C GLU A 226 2.59 -5.53 -18.05
N GLY A 227 2.12 -4.41 -17.52
CA GLY A 227 1.70 -3.20 -18.23
C GLY A 227 0.37 -3.27 -19.00
N LYS A 228 -0.16 -4.48 -19.25
CA LYS A 228 -1.31 -4.71 -20.15
C LYS A 228 -2.69 -4.49 -19.53
N CYS A 229 -2.85 -4.82 -18.24
CA CYS A 229 -4.11 -4.66 -17.53
C CYS A 229 -4.40 -3.19 -17.19
N VAL A 230 -5.59 -2.90 -16.68
CA VAL A 230 -6.05 -1.57 -16.25
C VAL A 230 -6.80 -1.66 -14.92
N VAL A 231 -6.81 -0.55 -14.19
CA VAL A 231 -7.54 -0.35 -12.93
C VAL A 231 -8.57 0.76 -13.04
#